data_AF-A0A970DEB8-F1
#
_entry.id   AF-A0A970DEB8-F1
#
_cell.length_a   1.000
_cell.length_b   1.000
_cell.length_c   1.000
_cell.angle_alpha   90.00
_cell.angle_beta   90.00
_cell.angle_gamma   90.00
#
_symmetry.space_group_name_H-M   'P 1'
#
loop_
_entity.id
_entity.type
_entity.pdbx_description
1 polymer ?
#
loop_
_entity_poly.entity_id
_entity_poly.type
_entity_poly.pdbx_seq_one_letter_code
_entity_poly.pdbx_strand_id
1 'polypeptide(L)'
;MTKYVCSVCGFVYDEANGLPESGIAPGTIWDDLQVDWVCPLCGAEKSEFEKQGESASTREVKRKPVIDTPSDIKQLSPLEISALCTNLARGCEKQYKPEEAALFNELADYFKSVSAPSEDPNFNRLLDLIEKDLQEGFPNANAAAADAKDRGALRALTWSEKVTRILKSLLTKYQKDGEAMLENTSVYVCTICGFVYIGDKLPEVCPVCKVPNWKFEKIEER
;
A
#
# COMPACT_ATOMS: atom_id res chain seq x y z
N MET A 1 12.64 6.71 27.29
CA MET A 1 11.37 7.30 26.81
C MET A 1 10.61 6.25 26.01
N THR A 2 9.29 6.38 25.95
CA THR A 2 8.42 5.36 25.35
C THR A 2 8.45 5.48 23.83
N LYS A 3 8.26 4.35 23.15
CA LYS A 3 8.14 4.29 21.69
C LYS A 3 6.77 3.72 21.33
N TYR A 4 6.20 4.22 20.25
CA TYR A 4 4.90 3.80 19.73
C TYR A 4 5.05 3.37 18.28
N VAL A 5 4.44 2.24 17.91
CA VAL A 5 4.56 1.64 16.58
C VAL A 5 3.19 1.65 15.91
N CYS A 6 3.13 2.22 14.71
CA CYS A 6 1.94 2.20 13.87
C CYS A 6 1.63 0.77 13.42
N SER A 7 0.44 0.26 13.73
CA SER A 7 -0.04 -1.06 13.33
C SER A 7 -0.18 -1.20 11.80
N VAL A 8 -0.43 -0.09 11.10
CA VAL A 8 -0.68 -0.05 9.65
C VAL A 8 0.62 -0.14 8.84
N CYS A 9 1.61 0.71 9.16
CA CYS A 9 2.83 0.84 8.35
C CYS A 9 4.14 0.52 9.11
N GLY A 10 4.09 0.33 10.43
CA GLY A 10 5.26 0.08 11.27
C GLY A 10 6.15 1.29 11.53
N PHE A 11 5.67 2.52 11.25
CA PHE A 11 6.36 3.73 11.68
C PHE A 11 6.53 3.75 13.20
N VAL A 12 7.72 4.16 13.67
CA VAL A 12 8.02 4.24 15.10
C VAL A 12 8.14 5.70 15.51
N TYR A 13 7.22 6.15 16.36
CA TYR A 13 7.36 7.42 17.09
C TYR A 13 8.19 7.19 18.35
N ASP A 14 9.29 7.91 18.49
CA ASP A 14 10.15 7.87 19.67
C ASP A 14 10.05 9.21 20.41
N GLU A 15 9.44 9.21 21.60
CA GLU A 15 9.26 10.43 22.40
C GLU A 15 10.60 11.15 22.66
N ALA A 16 11.72 10.42 22.76
CA ALA A 16 13.03 11.04 22.96
C ALA A 16 13.46 11.90 21.78
N ASN A 17 13.12 11.49 20.56
CA ASN A 17 13.53 12.17 19.35
C ASN A 17 12.47 13.16 18.86
N GLY A 18 11.20 12.95 19.22
CA GLY A 18 10.07 13.69 18.63
C GLY A 18 10.02 13.50 17.11
N LEU A 19 9.46 14.48 16.41
CA LEU A 19 9.51 14.60 14.95
C LEU A 19 9.78 16.06 14.54
N PRO A 20 11.03 16.54 14.66
CA PRO A 20 11.35 17.94 14.40
C PRO A 20 11.00 18.39 12.98
N GLU A 21 11.11 17.49 12.00
CA GLU A 21 10.73 17.76 10.60
C GLU A 21 9.24 18.04 10.43
N SER A 22 8.40 17.55 11.35
CA SER A 22 6.96 17.78 11.38
C SER A 22 6.55 18.74 12.51
N GLY A 23 7.50 19.49 13.07
CA GLY A 23 7.25 20.48 14.13
C GLY A 23 7.06 19.92 15.54
N ILE A 24 7.33 18.62 15.76
CA ILE A 24 7.22 17.98 17.09
C ILE A 24 8.59 17.93 17.73
N ALA A 25 8.76 18.62 18.86
CA ALA A 25 10.05 18.74 19.53
C ALA A 25 10.51 17.40 20.14
N PRO A 26 11.84 17.18 20.27
CA PRO A 26 12.35 16.07 21.06
C PRO A 26 11.86 16.14 22.51
N GLY A 27 11.41 15.02 23.05
CA GLY A 27 10.83 14.93 24.38
C GLY A 27 9.32 15.12 24.45
N THR A 28 8.63 15.41 23.33
CA THR A 28 7.16 15.44 23.30
C THR A 28 6.62 14.03 23.57
N ILE A 29 5.91 13.87 24.69
CA ILE A 29 5.29 12.59 25.05
C ILE A 29 4.07 12.30 24.18
N TRP A 30 3.67 11.04 24.10
CA TRP A 30 2.53 10.63 23.27
C TRP A 30 1.26 11.42 23.57
N ASP A 31 0.94 11.66 24.84
CA ASP A 31 -0.28 12.37 25.24
C ASP A 31 -0.27 13.85 24.84
N ASP A 32 0.91 14.44 24.65
CA ASP A 32 1.08 15.84 24.25
C ASP A 32 0.96 16.03 22.72
N LEU A 33 0.95 14.94 21.94
CA LEU A 33 0.66 15.04 20.50
C LEU A 33 -0.78 15.48 20.28
N GLN A 34 -0.99 16.39 19.33
CA GLN A 34 -2.31 16.88 18.94
C GLN A 34 -3.29 15.72 18.64
N VAL A 35 -4.57 15.92 18.94
CA VAL A 35 -5.61 14.87 18.80
C VAL A 35 -5.76 14.41 17.35
N ASP A 36 -5.61 15.33 16.41
CA ASP A 36 -5.66 15.14 14.97
C ASP A 36 -4.32 14.75 14.35
N TRP A 37 -3.28 14.51 15.18
CA TRP A 37 -2.01 14.01 14.67
C TRP A 37 -2.19 12.64 14.02
N VAL A 38 -1.60 12.49 12.84
CA VAL A 38 -1.63 11.26 12.04
C VAL A 38 -0.21 10.76 11.75
N CYS A 39 -0.10 9.46 11.47
CA CYS A 39 1.15 8.86 11.03
C CYS A 39 1.68 9.57 9.78
N PRO A 40 2.93 10.08 9.78
CA PRO A 40 3.49 10.80 8.65
C PRO A 40 3.78 9.92 7.42
N LEU A 41 3.70 8.58 7.56
CA LEU A 41 3.96 7.66 6.46
C LEU A 41 2.69 7.14 5.77
N CYS A 42 1.61 6.94 6.52
CA CYS A 42 0.39 6.31 5.97
C CYS A 42 -0.91 7.05 6.32
N GLY A 43 -0.83 8.14 7.07
CA GLY A 43 -2.00 8.92 7.48
C GLY A 43 -2.90 8.23 8.51
N ALA A 44 -2.47 7.10 9.10
CA ALA A 44 -3.23 6.41 10.14
C ALA A 44 -3.38 7.30 11.39
N GLU A 45 -4.54 7.22 12.03
CA GLU A 45 -4.84 7.98 13.24
C GLU A 45 -4.03 7.49 14.45
N LYS A 46 -3.96 8.31 15.49
CA LYS A 46 -3.26 8.00 16.75
C LYS A 46 -3.77 6.71 17.44
N SER A 47 -5.01 6.31 17.18
CA SER A 47 -5.62 5.06 17.65
C SER A 47 -5.00 3.79 17.05
N GLU A 48 -4.35 3.90 15.89
CA GLU A 48 -3.70 2.79 15.18
C GLU A 48 -2.24 2.58 15.63
N PHE A 49 -1.86 3.08 16.81
CA PHE A 49 -0.51 2.92 17.36
C PHE A 49 -0.53 2.09 18.64
N GLU A 50 0.46 1.21 18.75
CA GLU A 50 0.67 0.37 19.91
C GLU A 50 1.97 0.75 20.62
N LYS A 51 1.96 0.70 21.95
CA LYS A 51 3.16 0.96 22.76
C LYS A 51 4.17 -0.17 22.55
N GLN A 52 5.38 0.18 22.17
CA GLN A 52 6.43 -0.80 21.87
C GLN A 52 6.77 -1.61 23.13
N GLY A 53 6.44 -2.91 23.11
CA GLY A 53 6.62 -3.82 24.25
C GLY A 53 5.32 -4.40 24.81
N GLU A 54 4.15 -3.87 24.45
CA GLU A 54 2.87 -4.55 24.66
C GLU A 54 2.65 -5.53 23.50
N SER A 55 2.82 -6.82 23.78
CA SER A 55 2.53 -7.87 22.80
C SER A 55 1.03 -7.94 22.55
N ALA A 56 0.55 -7.33 21.46
CA ALA A 56 -0.72 -7.69 20.87
C ALA A 56 -0.64 -9.16 20.45
N SER A 57 -1.18 -10.05 21.29
CA SER A 57 -1.37 -11.46 21.00
C SER A 57 -2.46 -11.61 19.93
N THR A 58 -2.14 -11.30 18.68
CA THR A 58 -2.94 -11.79 17.55
C THR A 58 -2.64 -13.28 17.40
N ARG A 59 -3.56 -14.12 17.89
CA ARG A 59 -3.59 -15.54 17.53
C ARG A 59 -3.72 -15.62 16.01
N GLU A 60 -2.63 -15.94 15.32
CA GLU A 60 -2.67 -16.38 13.93
C GLU A 60 -3.52 -17.66 13.86
N VAL A 61 -4.79 -17.51 13.50
CA VAL A 61 -5.60 -18.66 13.11
C VAL A 61 -5.01 -19.14 11.80
N LYS A 62 -4.33 -20.29 11.81
CA LYS A 62 -3.90 -20.99 10.60
C LYS A 62 -5.14 -21.33 9.77
N ARG A 63 -5.49 -20.45 8.83
CA ARG A 63 -6.55 -20.69 7.87
C ARG A 63 -6.02 -21.74 6.89
N LYS A 64 -6.76 -22.82 6.68
CA LYS A 64 -6.48 -23.72 5.57
C LYS A 64 -6.74 -22.92 4.28
N PRO A 65 -5.84 -22.94 3.29
CA PRO A 65 -6.08 -22.25 2.03
C PRO A 65 -7.35 -22.82 1.41
N VAL A 66 -8.36 -21.97 1.24
CA VAL A 66 -9.52 -22.30 0.43
C VAL A 66 -9.17 -21.87 -0.99
N ILE A 67 -8.83 -22.85 -1.83
CA ILE A 67 -8.82 -22.64 -3.27
C ILE A 67 -10.28 -22.67 -3.68
N ASP A 68 -10.95 -21.52 -3.63
CA ASP A 68 -12.20 -21.36 -4.36
C ASP A 68 -11.78 -21.49 -5.82
N THR A 69 -12.09 -22.64 -6.43
CA THR A 69 -11.92 -22.84 -7.87
C THR A 69 -13.22 -22.30 -8.43
N PRO A 70 -13.28 -21.04 -8.91
CA PRO A 70 -14.48 -20.59 -9.55
C PRO A 70 -14.64 -21.51 -10.75
N SER A 71 -15.79 -22.16 -10.90
CA SER A 71 -16.08 -23.02 -12.05
C SER A 71 -15.91 -22.28 -13.38
N ASP A 72 -15.92 -20.94 -13.31
CA ASP A 72 -15.93 -20.04 -14.44
C ASP A 72 -14.64 -19.21 -14.39
N ILE A 73 -13.74 -19.44 -15.34
CA ILE A 73 -12.59 -18.57 -15.60
C ILE A 73 -13.15 -17.17 -15.87
N LYS A 74 -13.07 -16.28 -14.88
CA LYS A 74 -13.59 -14.92 -15.00
C LYS A 74 -12.69 -14.15 -15.98
N GLN A 75 -13.28 -13.67 -17.07
CA GLN A 75 -12.58 -12.81 -18.01
C GLN A 75 -12.22 -11.48 -17.33
N LEU A 76 -10.96 -11.07 -17.44
CA LEU A 76 -10.50 -9.77 -16.97
C LEU A 76 -11.12 -8.66 -17.84
N SER A 77 -11.51 -7.56 -17.20
CA SER A 77 -11.88 -6.33 -17.87
C SER A 77 -10.69 -5.75 -18.63
N PRO A 78 -10.92 -4.90 -19.66
CA PRO A 78 -9.82 -4.23 -20.36
C PRO A 78 -8.86 -3.50 -19.41
N LEU A 79 -9.36 -2.83 -18.37
CA LEU A 79 -8.51 -2.11 -17.44
C LEU A 79 -7.64 -3.05 -16.58
N GLU A 80 -8.18 -4.20 -16.16
CA GLU A 80 -7.40 -5.23 -15.45
C GLU A 80 -6.32 -5.84 -16.34
N ILE A 81 -6.62 -6.06 -17.63
CA ILE A 81 -5.61 -6.54 -18.60
C ILE A 81 -4.54 -5.48 -18.83
N SER A 82 -4.93 -4.20 -18.96
CA SER A 82 -3.98 -3.09 -19.08
C SER A 82 -3.02 -3.07 -17.88
N ALA A 83 -3.56 -3.14 -16.66
CA ALA A 83 -2.76 -3.18 -15.44
C ALA A 83 -1.82 -4.41 -15.41
N LEU A 84 -2.30 -5.60 -15.80
CA LEU A 84 -1.48 -6.79 -15.92
C LEU A 84 -0.31 -6.59 -16.91
N CYS A 85 -0.60 -6.05 -18.09
CA CYS A 85 0.40 -5.78 -19.13
C CYS A 85 1.46 -4.78 -18.63
N THR A 86 1.10 -3.70 -17.94
CA THR A 86 2.10 -2.77 -17.37
C THR A 86 3.03 -3.44 -16.34
N ASN A 87 2.51 -4.38 -15.53
CA ASN A 87 3.32 -5.13 -14.59
C ASN A 87 4.27 -6.11 -15.29
N LEU A 88 3.81 -6.76 -16.36
CA LEU A 88 4.63 -7.63 -17.20
C LEU A 88 5.73 -6.85 -17.92
N ALA A 89 5.43 -5.65 -18.44
CA ALA A 89 6.42 -4.77 -19.05
C ALA A 89 7.56 -4.44 -18.08
N ARG A 90 7.23 -4.01 -16.85
CA ARG A 90 8.21 -3.77 -15.77
C ARG A 90 9.00 -5.02 -15.41
N GLY A 91 8.37 -6.19 -15.46
CA GLY A 91 9.03 -7.47 -15.28
C GLY A 91 10.07 -7.76 -16.37
N CYS A 92 9.75 -7.45 -17.63
CA CYS A 92 10.65 -7.58 -18.77
C CYS A 92 11.83 -6.60 -18.70
N GLU A 93 11.60 -5.34 -18.32
CA GLU A 93 12.67 -4.35 -18.10
C GLU A 93 13.71 -4.84 -17.10
N LYS A 94 13.27 -5.39 -15.96
CA LYS A 94 14.15 -5.97 -14.92
C LYS A 94 14.93 -7.20 -15.40
N GLN A 95 14.49 -7.84 -16.47
CA GLN A 95 15.11 -9.00 -17.09
C GLN A 95 15.90 -8.63 -18.36
N TYR A 96 16.09 -7.34 -18.63
CA TYR A 96 16.79 -6.85 -19.83
C TYR A 96 16.14 -7.32 -21.14
N LYS A 97 14.80 -7.36 -21.16
CA LYS A 97 13.95 -7.74 -22.31
C LYS A 97 13.22 -6.52 -22.87
N PRO A 98 13.92 -5.61 -23.58
CA PRO A 98 13.34 -4.32 -23.99
C PRO A 98 12.25 -4.47 -25.06
N GLU A 99 12.37 -5.45 -25.96
CA GLU A 99 11.37 -5.69 -27.01
C GLU A 99 10.04 -6.17 -26.41
N GLU A 100 10.08 -7.17 -25.52
CA GLU A 100 8.87 -7.66 -24.86
C GLU A 100 8.26 -6.63 -23.92
N ALA A 101 9.09 -5.81 -23.24
CA ALA A 101 8.59 -4.70 -22.44
C ALA A 101 7.80 -3.70 -23.28
N ALA A 102 8.33 -3.33 -24.46
CA ALA A 102 7.65 -2.44 -25.39
C ALA A 102 6.31 -3.02 -25.89
N LEU A 103 6.27 -4.30 -26.24
CA LEU A 103 5.04 -4.99 -26.67
C LEU A 103 3.99 -5.04 -25.56
N PHE A 104 4.40 -5.31 -24.31
CA PHE A 104 3.47 -5.27 -23.19
C PHE A 104 2.94 -3.85 -22.91
N ASN A 105 3.75 -2.81 -23.11
CA ASN A 105 3.28 -1.43 -23.01
C ASN A 105 2.27 -1.10 -24.13
N GLU A 106 2.51 -1.53 -25.36
CA GLU A 106 1.55 -1.36 -26.47
C GLU A 106 0.20 -2.03 -26.16
N LEU A 107 0.23 -3.26 -25.64
CA LEU A 107 -0.97 -3.95 -25.18
C LEU A 107 -1.65 -3.19 -24.03
N ALA A 108 -0.87 -2.71 -23.06
CA ALA A 108 -1.41 -1.95 -21.93
C ALA A 108 -2.14 -0.69 -22.39
N ASP A 109 -1.56 0.05 -23.33
CA ASP A 109 -2.13 1.27 -23.90
C ASP A 109 -3.41 0.96 -24.71
N TYR A 110 -3.38 -0.09 -25.53
CA TYR A 110 -4.56 -0.56 -26.25
C TYR A 110 -5.71 -0.88 -25.29
N PHE A 111 -5.48 -1.74 -24.31
CA PHE A 111 -6.52 -2.17 -23.37
C PHE A 111 -7.04 -1.03 -22.49
N LYS A 112 -6.17 -0.05 -22.17
CA LYS A 112 -6.58 1.18 -21.50
C LYS A 112 -7.47 2.05 -22.40
N SER A 113 -7.14 2.18 -23.68
CA SER A 113 -7.89 3.00 -24.63
C SER A 113 -9.32 2.49 -24.87
N VAL A 114 -9.54 1.18 -24.73
CA VAL A 114 -10.86 0.55 -24.87
C VAL A 114 -11.55 0.31 -23.51
N SER A 115 -10.94 0.77 -22.40
CA SER A 115 -11.57 0.68 -21.08
C SER A 115 -12.63 1.76 -20.92
N ALA A 116 -13.82 1.37 -20.47
CA ALA A 116 -14.88 2.31 -20.12
C ALA A 116 -14.67 2.81 -18.67
N PRO A 117 -15.01 4.07 -18.37
CA PRO A 117 -15.11 4.55 -17.00
C PRO A 117 -16.07 3.67 -16.18
N SER A 118 -15.85 3.61 -14.86
CA SER A 118 -16.79 2.96 -13.95
C SER A 118 -18.15 3.64 -14.02
N GLU A 119 -19.22 2.87 -14.26
CA GLU A 119 -20.59 3.39 -14.36
C GLU A 119 -21.11 3.98 -13.04
N ASP A 120 -20.63 3.47 -11.90
CA ASP A 120 -21.00 3.92 -10.55
C ASP A 120 -19.77 3.94 -9.62
N PRO A 121 -18.92 4.98 -9.70
CA PRO A 121 -17.74 5.10 -8.85
C PRO A 121 -18.15 5.38 -7.40
N ASN A 122 -17.84 4.46 -6.50
CA ASN A 122 -18.24 4.53 -5.10
C ASN A 122 -17.09 4.16 -4.16
N PHE A 123 -16.71 5.08 -3.27
CA PHE A 123 -15.62 4.88 -2.30
C PHE A 123 -15.87 3.71 -1.35
N ASN A 124 -17.12 3.51 -0.89
CA ASN A 124 -17.44 2.39 -0.01
C ASN A 124 -17.21 1.05 -0.72
N ARG A 125 -17.62 0.96 -2.00
CA ARG A 125 -17.38 -0.24 -2.80
C ARG A 125 -15.89 -0.52 -3.00
N LEU A 126 -15.09 0.53 -3.20
CA LEU A 126 -13.63 0.38 -3.30
C LEU A 126 -13.02 -0.10 -1.97
N LEU A 127 -13.46 0.46 -0.85
CA LEU A 127 -13.05 0.04 0.48
C LEU A 127 -13.46 -1.41 0.79
N ASP A 128 -14.66 -1.83 0.37
CA ASP A 128 -15.13 -3.22 0.54
C ASP A 128 -14.25 -4.22 -0.23
N LEU A 129 -13.80 -3.87 -1.43
CA LEU A 129 -12.86 -4.70 -2.21
C LEU A 129 -11.51 -4.83 -1.50
N ILE A 130 -10.99 -3.70 -1.01
CA ILE A 130 -9.73 -3.67 -0.24
C ILE A 130 -9.86 -4.49 1.05
N GLU A 131 -10.99 -4.36 1.76
CA GLU A 131 -11.23 -5.10 2.99
C GLU A 131 -11.31 -6.60 2.71
N LYS A 132 -11.99 -7.00 1.63
CA LYS A 132 -12.04 -8.40 1.20
C LYS A 132 -10.65 -8.95 0.92
N ASP A 133 -9.78 -8.21 0.23
CA ASP A 133 -8.40 -8.63 0.01
C ASP A 133 -7.63 -8.78 1.34
N LEU A 134 -7.75 -7.82 2.25
CA LEU A 134 -7.08 -7.86 3.56
C LEU A 134 -7.58 -8.98 4.47
N GLN A 135 -8.89 -9.24 4.45
CA GLN A 135 -9.53 -10.21 5.35
C GLN A 135 -9.54 -11.61 4.79
N GLU A 136 -9.56 -11.80 3.47
CA GLU A 136 -9.71 -13.12 2.83
C GLU A 136 -8.58 -13.38 1.83
N GLY A 137 -8.36 -12.48 0.88
CA GLY A 137 -7.42 -12.66 -0.22
C GLY A 137 -5.98 -12.92 0.23
N PHE A 138 -5.38 -11.99 0.97
CA PHE A 138 -4.02 -12.11 1.50
C PHE A 138 -3.85 -13.28 2.47
N PRO A 139 -4.74 -13.51 3.46
CA PRO A 139 -4.63 -14.69 4.31
C PRO A 139 -4.63 -16.01 3.53
N ASN A 140 -5.51 -16.15 2.53
CA ASN A 140 -5.58 -17.35 1.71
C ASN A 140 -4.33 -17.53 0.84
N ALA A 141 -3.86 -16.46 0.19
CA ALA A 141 -2.66 -16.48 -0.64
C ALA A 141 -1.39 -16.75 0.19
N ASN A 142 -1.28 -16.16 1.38
CA ASN A 142 -0.18 -16.42 2.31
C ASN A 142 -0.17 -17.88 2.76
N ALA A 143 -1.34 -18.46 3.10
CA ALA A 143 -1.44 -19.86 3.47
C ALA A 143 -0.99 -20.79 2.32
N ALA A 144 -1.46 -20.52 1.10
CA ALA A 144 -1.07 -21.30 -0.09
C ALA A 144 0.44 -21.18 -0.38
N ALA A 145 1.01 -19.98 -0.31
CA ALA A 145 2.44 -19.75 -0.52
C ALA A 145 3.30 -20.39 0.57
N ALA A 146 2.84 -20.38 1.83
CA ALA A 146 3.50 -21.03 2.95
C ALA A 146 3.52 -22.55 2.79
N ASP A 147 2.39 -23.16 2.43
CA ASP A 147 2.26 -24.59 2.18
C ASP A 147 3.17 -25.03 1.01
N ALA A 148 3.24 -24.22 -0.05
CA ALA A 148 4.15 -24.42 -1.17
C ALA A 148 5.63 -24.10 -0.86
N LYS A 149 5.93 -23.52 0.31
CA LYS A 149 7.25 -23.00 0.70
C LYS A 149 7.83 -21.99 -0.30
N ASP A 150 6.97 -21.24 -0.98
CA ASP A 150 7.36 -20.24 -1.97
C ASP A 150 7.75 -18.93 -1.27
N ARG A 151 9.05 -18.77 -1.01
CA ARG A 151 9.60 -17.56 -0.39
C ARG A 151 9.45 -16.31 -1.26
N GLY A 152 9.38 -16.47 -2.57
CA GLY A 152 9.20 -15.35 -3.51
C GLY A 152 7.79 -14.77 -3.38
N ALA A 153 6.80 -15.64 -3.45
CA ALA A 153 5.40 -15.29 -3.25
C ALA A 153 5.15 -14.70 -1.86
N LEU A 154 5.66 -15.33 -0.80
CA LEU A 154 5.52 -14.82 0.57
C LEU A 154 6.07 -13.40 0.74
N ARG A 155 7.22 -13.09 0.13
CA ARG A 155 7.78 -11.74 0.16
C ARG A 155 6.89 -10.74 -0.59
N ALA A 156 6.43 -11.10 -1.79
CA ALA A 156 5.54 -10.24 -2.57
C ALA A 156 4.22 -9.97 -1.84
N LEU A 157 3.63 -11.00 -1.22
CA LEU A 157 2.41 -10.90 -0.42
C LEU A 157 2.61 -10.00 0.79
N THR A 158 3.73 -10.14 1.52
CA THR A 158 4.05 -9.29 2.68
C THR A 158 4.07 -7.81 2.30
N TRP A 159 4.71 -7.46 1.18
CA TRP A 159 4.76 -6.06 0.72
C TRP A 159 3.42 -5.57 0.21
N SER A 160 2.73 -6.40 -0.56
CA SER A 160 1.43 -6.06 -1.16
C SER A 160 0.38 -5.84 -0.08
N GLU A 161 0.28 -6.73 0.91
CA GLU A 161 -0.64 -6.60 2.04
C GLU A 161 -0.39 -5.31 2.81
N LYS A 162 0.88 -5.00 3.10
CA LYS A 162 1.26 -3.77 3.79
C LYS A 162 0.86 -2.52 3.00
N VAL A 163 1.08 -2.51 1.69
CA VAL A 163 0.67 -1.40 0.82
C VAL A 163 -0.85 -1.29 0.75
N THR A 164 -1.57 -2.41 0.69
CA THR A 164 -3.04 -2.41 0.70
C THR A 164 -3.61 -1.85 2.01
N ARG A 165 -3.01 -2.16 3.16
CA ARG A 165 -3.39 -1.53 4.45
C ARG A 165 -3.18 -0.02 4.44
N ILE A 166 -2.07 0.44 3.86
CA ILE A 166 -1.79 1.88 3.69
C ILE A 166 -2.81 2.52 2.76
N LEU A 167 -3.13 1.88 1.62
CA LEU A 167 -4.15 2.36 0.69
C LEU A 167 -5.52 2.49 1.36
N LYS A 168 -5.92 1.51 2.17
CA LYS A 168 -7.14 1.60 2.98
C LYS A 168 -7.12 2.85 3.87
N SER A 169 -6.03 3.06 4.61
CA SER A 169 -5.86 4.22 5.49
C SER A 169 -5.96 5.55 4.72
N LEU A 170 -5.31 5.63 3.56
CA LEU A 170 -5.34 6.84 2.71
C LEU A 170 -6.73 7.09 2.13
N LEU A 171 -7.44 6.07 1.66
CA LEU A 171 -8.78 6.19 1.10
C LEU A 171 -9.81 6.59 2.16
N THR A 172 -9.74 6.00 3.36
CA THR A 172 -10.60 6.39 4.48
C THR A 172 -10.38 7.84 4.86
N LYS A 173 -9.12 8.29 4.89
CA LYS A 173 -8.79 9.69 5.16
C LYS A 173 -9.31 10.61 4.05
N TYR A 174 -9.10 10.24 2.79
CA TYR A 174 -9.58 11.01 1.64
C TYR A 174 -11.11 11.12 1.62
N GLN A 175 -11.83 10.07 2.02
CA GLN A 175 -13.29 10.11 2.13
C GLN A 175 -13.78 11.12 3.18
N LYS A 176 -13.00 11.34 4.24
CA LYS A 176 -13.31 12.29 5.32
C LYS A 176 -12.90 13.72 4.98
N ASP A 177 -11.69 13.88 4.47
CA ASP A 177 -11.02 15.19 4.32
C ASP A 177 -11.13 15.76 2.89
N GLY A 178 -11.42 14.92 1.89
CA GLY A 178 -11.51 15.30 0.48
C GLY A 178 -10.20 15.88 -0.07
N GLU A 179 -10.32 16.85 -0.98
CA GLU A 179 -9.19 17.53 -1.63
C GLU A 179 -8.25 18.23 -0.64
N ALA A 180 -8.73 18.60 0.55
CA ALA A 180 -7.91 19.21 1.60
C ALA A 180 -6.73 18.31 2.02
N MET A 181 -6.86 16.99 1.84
CA MET A 181 -5.78 16.03 2.08
C MET A 181 -4.59 16.19 1.12
N LEU A 182 -4.84 16.74 -0.07
CA LEU A 182 -3.84 16.88 -1.13
C LEU A 182 -3.28 18.30 -1.22
N GLU A 183 -3.89 19.27 -0.54
CA GLU A 183 -3.46 20.67 -0.53
C GLU A 183 -1.98 20.81 -0.14
N ASN A 184 -1.23 21.53 -0.98
CA ASN A 184 0.19 21.80 -0.78
C ASN A 184 1.05 20.55 -0.58
N THR A 185 0.65 19.39 -1.14
CA THR A 185 1.46 18.17 -1.10
C THR A 185 1.59 17.55 -2.48
N SER A 186 2.48 16.57 -2.63
CA SER A 186 2.62 15.77 -3.84
C SER A 186 2.36 14.29 -3.54
N VAL A 187 1.74 13.60 -4.49
CA VAL A 187 1.53 12.15 -4.44
C VAL A 187 2.67 11.44 -5.18
N TYR A 188 3.28 10.47 -4.52
CA TYR A 188 4.35 9.66 -5.08
C TYR A 188 4.05 8.18 -4.91
N VAL A 189 4.49 7.37 -5.87
CA VAL A 189 4.33 5.91 -5.82
C VAL A 189 5.68 5.23 -6.00
N CYS A 190 6.02 4.32 -5.09
CA CYS A 190 7.20 3.48 -5.24
C CYS A 190 7.02 2.49 -6.39
N THR A 191 7.88 2.56 -7.40
CA THR A 191 7.85 1.70 -8.61
C THR A 191 8.13 0.22 -8.35
N ILE A 192 8.51 -0.12 -7.12
CA ILE A 192 8.93 -1.48 -6.75
C ILE A 192 7.84 -2.21 -5.97
N CYS A 193 7.20 -1.55 -4.99
CA CYS A 193 6.19 -2.18 -4.15
C CYS A 193 4.82 -1.50 -4.20
N GLY A 194 4.66 -0.36 -4.89
CA GLY A 194 3.39 0.37 -4.98
C GLY A 194 3.05 1.21 -3.75
N PHE A 195 3.96 1.40 -2.80
CA PHE A 195 3.73 2.27 -1.65
C PHE A 195 3.42 3.70 -2.11
N VAL A 196 2.25 4.21 -1.70
CA VAL A 196 1.79 5.56 -1.97
C VAL A 196 2.21 6.47 -0.81
N TYR A 197 2.90 7.54 -1.14
CA TYR A 197 3.32 8.57 -0.21
C TYR A 197 2.69 9.91 -0.60
N ILE A 198 2.13 10.62 0.37
CA ILE A 198 1.54 11.95 0.19
C ILE A 198 2.29 12.89 1.11
N GLY A 199 3.00 13.85 0.53
CA GLY A 199 3.81 14.82 1.28
C GLY A 199 4.85 15.51 0.39
N ASP A 200 5.49 16.54 0.94
CA ASP A 200 6.44 17.37 0.19
C ASP A 200 7.82 16.74 0.05
N LYS A 201 8.25 16.03 1.10
CA LYS A 201 9.60 15.49 1.22
C LYS A 201 9.54 13.97 1.25
N LEU A 202 9.93 13.35 0.15
CA LEU A 202 10.04 11.89 0.06
C LEU A 202 10.96 11.32 1.15
N PRO A 203 10.61 10.14 1.73
CA PRO A 203 11.52 9.44 2.62
C PRO A 203 12.77 8.98 1.85
N GLU A 204 13.94 9.01 2.49
CA GLU A 204 15.21 8.59 1.85
C GLU A 204 15.16 7.17 1.28
N VAL A 205 14.44 6.28 1.96
CA VAL A 205 14.20 4.90 1.54
C VAL A 205 12.72 4.56 1.69
N CYS A 206 12.21 3.72 0.80
CA CYS A 206 10.85 3.21 0.87
C CYS A 206 10.63 2.45 2.19
N PRO A 207 9.62 2.80 3.01
CA PRO A 207 9.39 2.15 4.30
C PRO A 207 8.93 0.68 4.16
N VAL A 208 8.47 0.29 2.97
CA VAL A 208 8.01 -1.08 2.66
C VAL A 208 9.15 -1.94 2.12
N CYS A 209 9.66 -1.64 0.92
CA CYS A 209 10.64 -2.49 0.24
C CYS A 209 12.11 -2.02 0.36
N LYS A 210 12.37 -0.89 1.05
CA LYS A 210 13.71 -0.37 1.36
C LYS A 210 14.55 0.07 0.15
N VAL A 211 13.93 0.25 -1.02
CA VAL A 211 14.61 0.88 -2.17
C VAL A 211 14.78 2.39 -1.94
N PRO A 212 15.80 3.03 -2.53
CA PRO A 212 16.01 4.45 -2.33
C PRO A 212 14.94 5.34 -2.99
N ASN A 213 14.85 6.60 -2.57
CA ASN A 213 13.81 7.55 -2.99
C ASN A 213 13.72 7.81 -4.51
N TRP A 214 14.81 7.66 -5.27
CA TRP A 214 14.80 7.80 -6.73
C TRP A 214 13.97 6.72 -7.45
N LYS A 215 13.52 5.68 -6.73
CA LYS A 215 12.56 4.68 -7.21
C LYS A 215 11.09 5.10 -7.03
N PHE A 216 10.82 6.30 -6.55
CA PHE A 216 9.48 6.86 -6.51
C PHE A 216 9.20 7.67 -7.77
N GLU A 217 8.01 7.50 -8.32
CA GLU A 217 7.47 8.33 -9.40
C GLU A 217 6.44 9.28 -8.81
N LYS A 218 6.53 10.56 -9.16
CA LYS A 218 5.49 11.55 -8.84
C LYS A 218 4.29 11.29 -9.73
N ILE A 219 3.09 11.27 -9.14
CA ILE A 219 1.85 11.19 -9.88
C ILE A 219 1.45 12.60 -10.28
N GLU A 220 1.40 12.84 -11.59
CA GLU A 220 0.84 14.07 -12.16
C GLU A 220 -0.67 13.86 -12.36
N GLU A 221 -1.48 14.87 -12.04
CA GLU A 221 -2.91 14.86 -12.31
C GLU A 221 -3.15 14.56 -13.79
N ARG A 222 -4.02 13.59 -14.07
CA ARG A 222 -4.46 13.20 -15.41
C ARG A 222 -5.88 13.65 -15.67
#